data_AF-D2PVG1-F1
#
_entry.id   AF-D2PVG1-F1
#
_cell.length_a   1.000
_cell.length_b   1.000
_cell.length_c   1.000
_cell.angle_alpha   90.00
_cell.angle_beta   90.00
_cell.angle_gamma   90.00
#
_symmetry.space_group_name_H-M   'P 1'
#
loop_
_entity.id
_entity.type
_entity.pdbx_description
1 polymer ?
#
loop_
_entity_poly.entity_id
_entity_poly.type
_entity_poly.pdbx_seq_one_letter_code
_entity_poly.pdbx_strand_id
1 'polypeptide(L)'
;MRFRSAALGLAVASLAAVSLTSTAQAGPVAGTASTTADAVAATKVATAAIRWGQNGDVAVPRQYVGDSKLELAVFRPSNGTWYIRGGATIKFGQAGDIPVAADYTGDGRAELAVFRPSNGYWYIRGVGQFVWGQAGDIPVASNYVGDGRAEAAVFRPSLGRWFIRGAAQLAWGVSGDIPAPADYVGDSHSDLAVFRPSLGRWFIRGGAQVAWGVNRDVPAPANFVGTAKADLTVFRPSTGAWFIRGGSTLTWGQNGDRALPGNYAGTTATDHAVWRPSNGTWYIRYQVPVTPPPPPPNCDPSYPGVCIPPPPPDLDCGDVPYRNFRVVGTDPHNFDGNNDGVGCES
;
A
#
# COMPACT_ATOMS: atom_id res chain seq x y z
N MET A 1 -25.80 -7.94 -28.01
CA MET A 1 -24.38 -7.51 -28.09
C MET A 1 -23.79 -7.60 -26.69
N ARG A 2 -22.80 -8.48 -26.46
CA ARG A 2 -22.24 -8.82 -25.14
C ARG A 2 -20.91 -8.08 -24.93
N PHE A 3 -20.83 -7.23 -23.90
CA PHE A 3 -19.58 -6.54 -23.55
C PHE A 3 -18.64 -7.51 -22.81
N ARG A 4 -17.49 -7.76 -23.43
CA ARG A 4 -16.36 -8.45 -22.80
C ARG A 4 -15.62 -7.44 -21.93
N SER A 5 -15.45 -7.76 -20.66
CA SER A 5 -14.48 -7.12 -19.78
C SER A 5 -13.12 -7.16 -20.48
N ALA A 6 -12.50 -5.99 -20.68
CA ALA A 6 -11.23 -5.86 -21.38
C ALA A 6 -10.10 -6.52 -20.55
N ALA A 7 -9.87 -7.81 -20.82
CA ALA A 7 -8.58 -8.45 -20.71
C ALA A 7 -7.79 -8.13 -21.98
N LEU A 8 -6.55 -7.64 -21.87
CA LEU A 8 -5.63 -7.49 -23.00
C LEU A 8 -4.27 -8.14 -22.70
N GLY A 9 -4.09 -9.38 -23.18
CA GLY A 9 -2.83 -9.88 -23.77
C GLY A 9 -3.03 -9.96 -25.30
N LEU A 10 -2.09 -10.19 -26.22
CA LEU A 10 -0.65 -10.50 -26.28
C LEU A 10 -0.31 -10.37 -27.80
N ALA A 11 0.87 -9.91 -28.22
CA ALA A 11 1.40 -10.13 -29.58
C ALA A 11 2.93 -9.97 -29.60
N VAL A 12 3.58 -10.86 -30.36
CA VAL A 12 5.00 -11.21 -30.38
C VAL A 12 5.76 -10.39 -31.42
N ALA A 13 6.97 -9.94 -31.10
CA ALA A 13 8.04 -9.71 -32.06
C ALA A 13 9.40 -9.71 -31.35
N SER A 14 10.25 -10.66 -31.72
CA SER A 14 11.64 -10.83 -31.31
C SER A 14 12.53 -9.76 -31.95
N LEU A 15 13.59 -9.33 -31.25
CA LEU A 15 14.91 -8.97 -31.82
C LEU A 15 15.94 -8.68 -30.69
N ALA A 16 17.21 -8.80 -31.05
CA ALA A 16 18.35 -9.23 -30.24
C ALA A 16 18.97 -8.18 -29.28
N ALA A 17 19.81 -8.72 -28.38
CA ALA A 17 20.55 -8.07 -27.30
C ALA A 17 21.62 -7.05 -27.73
N VAL A 18 21.93 -6.10 -26.84
CA VAL A 18 23.29 -5.55 -26.65
C VAL A 18 23.48 -5.24 -25.16
N SER A 19 24.45 -5.92 -24.54
CA SER A 19 24.93 -5.66 -23.18
C SER A 19 26.01 -4.57 -23.22
N LEU A 20 25.97 -3.62 -22.27
CA LEU A 20 27.10 -2.72 -21.99
C LEU A 20 27.41 -2.78 -20.50
N THR A 21 28.59 -3.31 -20.22
CA THR A 21 29.25 -3.35 -18.91
C THR A 21 29.88 -2.01 -18.60
N SER A 22 29.66 -1.46 -17.41
CA SER A 22 30.53 -0.41 -16.84
C SER A 22 30.98 -0.81 -15.45
N THR A 23 32.25 -1.18 -15.36
CA THR A 23 33.03 -1.30 -14.13
C THR A 23 33.39 0.09 -13.63
N ALA A 24 33.09 0.40 -12.37
CA ALA A 24 33.79 1.45 -11.63
C ALA A 24 33.87 1.03 -10.16
N GLN A 25 35.10 0.75 -9.73
CA GLN A 25 35.49 0.35 -8.39
C GLN A 25 36.05 1.59 -7.68
N ALA A 26 35.51 1.91 -6.50
CA ALA A 26 36.09 2.90 -5.60
C ALA A 26 36.13 2.31 -4.19
N GLY A 27 37.33 2.30 -3.60
CA GLY A 27 37.63 1.76 -2.28
C GLY A 27 37.13 2.64 -1.12
N PRO A 28 37.23 2.14 0.13
CA PRO A 28 36.58 2.75 1.28
C PRO A 28 37.41 3.91 1.83
N VAL A 29 36.75 5.03 2.12
CA VAL A 29 37.30 6.09 2.98
C VAL A 29 36.44 6.13 4.23
N ALA A 30 37.10 6.01 5.38
CA ALA A 30 36.50 5.89 6.71
C ALA A 30 36.31 7.25 7.40
N GLY A 31 35.31 7.29 8.30
CA GLY A 31 35.08 8.33 9.33
C GLY A 31 34.19 9.47 8.83
N THR A 32 33.10 9.86 9.49
CA THR A 32 32.71 9.76 10.90
C THR A 32 31.18 9.81 10.99
N ALA A 33 30.55 8.83 11.64
CA ALA A 33 29.10 8.81 11.85
C ALA A 33 28.75 9.64 13.09
N SER A 34 27.93 10.66 12.88
CA SER A 34 27.23 11.41 13.92
C SER A 34 26.09 10.55 14.45
N THR A 35 26.12 10.22 15.74
CA THR A 35 25.13 9.40 16.43
C THR A 35 23.92 10.22 16.86
N THR A 36 22.92 10.27 15.98
CA THR A 36 21.51 10.34 16.38
C THR A 36 20.77 9.32 15.52
N ALA A 37 20.95 8.05 15.83
CA ALA A 37 20.10 6.99 15.29
C ALA A 37 19.28 6.48 16.46
N ASP A 38 18.04 6.94 16.55
CA ASP A 38 16.97 6.12 17.12
C ASP A 38 17.23 4.70 16.64
N ALA A 39 17.39 3.76 17.57
CA ALA A 39 17.63 2.37 17.22
C ALA A 39 16.43 1.88 16.41
N VAL A 40 16.53 1.97 15.07
CA VAL A 40 15.53 1.46 14.15
C VAL A 40 15.48 -0.04 14.46
N ALA A 41 14.38 -0.47 15.09
CA ALA A 41 14.16 -1.87 15.36
C ALA A 41 14.42 -2.64 14.06
N ALA A 42 15.36 -3.59 14.09
CA ALA A 42 15.68 -4.38 12.91
C ALA A 42 14.38 -4.93 12.35
N THR A 43 14.12 -4.76 11.05
CA THR A 43 12.93 -5.30 10.38
C THR A 43 13.34 -6.44 9.48
N LYS A 44 12.46 -7.44 9.36
CA LYS A 44 12.61 -8.50 8.35
C LYS A 44 11.45 -8.44 7.36
N VAL A 45 11.72 -8.91 6.15
CA VAL A 45 10.68 -9.08 5.13
C VAL A 45 9.95 -10.38 5.41
N ALA A 46 8.62 -10.30 5.55
CA ALA A 46 7.72 -11.42 5.63
C ALA A 46 6.82 -11.48 4.40
N THR A 47 6.26 -12.65 4.14
CA THR A 47 5.32 -12.88 3.04
C THR A 47 4.15 -13.72 3.49
N ALA A 48 2.96 -13.41 2.99
CA ALA A 48 1.75 -14.20 3.24
C ALA A 48 1.04 -14.54 1.91
N ALA A 49 0.54 -15.78 1.82
CA ALA A 49 -0.37 -16.22 0.77
C ALA A 49 -1.70 -16.60 1.42
N ILE A 50 -2.72 -15.76 1.25
CA ILE A 50 -3.99 -15.86 1.98
C ILE A 50 -5.10 -16.11 0.97
N ARG A 51 -5.65 -17.32 0.97
CA ARG A 51 -6.83 -17.64 0.16
C ARG A 51 -8.07 -17.05 0.83
N TRP A 52 -8.50 -15.89 0.35
CA TRP A 52 -9.65 -15.17 0.87
C TRP A 52 -10.44 -14.52 -0.26
N GLY A 53 -11.45 -15.24 -0.73
CA GLY A 53 -12.29 -14.94 -1.88
C GLY A 53 -12.23 -16.07 -2.90
N GLN A 54 -12.76 -15.82 -4.09
CA GLN A 54 -12.83 -16.82 -5.17
C GLN A 54 -12.76 -16.18 -6.55
N ASN A 55 -12.75 -17.02 -7.59
CA ASN A 55 -12.81 -16.56 -8.97
C ASN A 55 -14.08 -15.72 -9.20
N GLY A 56 -13.90 -14.55 -9.81
CA GLY A 56 -14.96 -13.58 -10.08
C GLY A 56 -15.14 -12.53 -8.99
N ASP A 57 -14.56 -12.71 -7.81
CA ASP A 57 -14.56 -11.69 -6.77
C ASP A 57 -13.60 -10.54 -7.11
N VAL A 58 -13.97 -9.33 -6.70
CA VAL A 58 -13.15 -8.12 -6.79
C VAL A 58 -12.58 -7.82 -5.41
N ALA A 59 -11.25 -7.71 -5.33
CA ALA A 59 -10.57 -7.29 -4.12
C ALA A 59 -10.79 -5.80 -3.84
N VAL A 60 -11.14 -5.46 -2.59
CA VAL A 60 -11.46 -4.10 -2.14
C VAL A 60 -10.85 -3.85 -0.75
N PRO A 61 -9.52 -3.86 -0.63
CA PRO A 61 -8.86 -3.69 0.65
C PRO A 61 -9.00 -2.24 1.15
N ARG A 62 -9.47 -2.08 2.38
CA ARG A 62 -9.65 -0.79 3.07
C ARG A 62 -9.55 -0.99 4.58
N GLN A 63 -9.37 0.11 5.31
CA GLN A 63 -9.50 0.17 6.77
C GLN A 63 -10.99 0.19 7.12
N TYR A 64 -11.59 -0.97 7.40
CA TYR A 64 -13.00 -1.08 7.80
C TYR A 64 -13.17 -1.04 9.32
N VAL A 65 -12.11 -1.30 10.10
CA VAL A 65 -12.20 -1.40 11.58
C VAL A 65 -11.55 -0.24 12.35
N GLY A 66 -10.78 0.61 11.68
CA GLY A 66 -10.25 1.85 12.26
C GLY A 66 -8.91 1.73 12.98
N ASP A 67 -8.11 0.69 12.72
CA ASP A 67 -6.81 0.44 13.38
C ASP A 67 -5.59 0.78 12.49
N SER A 68 -5.78 1.59 11.45
CA SER A 68 -4.80 1.95 10.39
C SER A 68 -4.33 0.82 9.49
N LYS A 69 -4.79 -0.42 9.71
CA LYS A 69 -4.54 -1.55 8.81
C LYS A 69 -5.61 -1.63 7.73
N LEU A 70 -5.22 -2.15 6.58
CA LEU A 70 -6.16 -2.54 5.54
C LEU A 70 -6.62 -3.98 5.80
N GLU A 71 -7.93 -4.14 5.92
CA GLU A 71 -8.53 -5.46 5.93
C GLU A 71 -8.59 -6.05 4.51
N LEU A 72 -8.37 -7.36 4.44
CA LEU A 72 -8.60 -8.12 3.23
C LEU A 72 -10.11 -8.26 3.04
N ALA A 73 -10.65 -7.61 2.01
CA ALA A 73 -12.06 -7.72 1.68
C ALA A 73 -12.27 -7.97 0.20
N VAL A 74 -13.33 -8.71 -0.12
CA VAL A 74 -13.77 -8.94 -1.49
C VAL A 74 -15.25 -8.61 -1.67
N PHE A 75 -15.58 -8.06 -2.82
CA PHE A 75 -16.95 -7.91 -3.30
C PHE A 75 -17.22 -8.93 -4.39
N ARG A 76 -18.33 -9.64 -4.29
CA ARG A 76 -18.77 -10.63 -5.27
C ARG A 76 -19.74 -9.99 -6.26
N PRO A 77 -19.32 -9.63 -7.49
CA PRO A 77 -20.16 -8.90 -8.42
C PRO A 77 -21.30 -9.73 -9.02
N SER A 78 -21.29 -11.06 -8.86
CA SER A 78 -22.37 -11.92 -9.36
C SER A 78 -23.63 -11.82 -8.50
N ASN A 79 -23.50 -11.42 -7.24
CA ASN A 79 -24.64 -11.29 -6.33
C ASN A 79 -24.62 -9.99 -5.51
N GLY A 80 -23.56 -9.20 -5.47
CA GLY A 80 -23.52 -7.97 -4.69
C GLY A 80 -23.25 -8.16 -3.20
N THR A 81 -22.51 -9.22 -2.83
CA THR A 81 -22.16 -9.51 -1.44
C THR A 81 -20.72 -9.16 -1.13
N TRP A 82 -20.49 -8.52 0.03
CA TRP A 82 -19.18 -8.19 0.59
C TRP A 82 -18.75 -9.25 1.61
N TYR A 83 -17.46 -9.57 1.59
CA TYR A 83 -16.81 -10.48 2.53
C TYR A 83 -15.53 -9.82 3.07
N ILE A 84 -15.55 -9.43 4.34
CA ILE A 84 -14.40 -8.81 5.03
C ILE A 84 -13.76 -9.88 5.91
N ARG A 85 -12.45 -10.09 5.80
CA ARG A 85 -11.75 -11.10 6.60
C ARG A 85 -11.78 -10.73 8.07
N GLY A 86 -12.26 -11.64 8.91
CA GLY A 86 -12.46 -11.37 10.35
C GLY A 86 -13.68 -10.49 10.65
N GLY A 87 -14.46 -10.11 9.63
CA GLY A 87 -15.68 -9.32 9.77
C GLY A 87 -16.93 -10.05 9.30
N ALA A 88 -18.04 -9.31 9.19
CA ALA A 88 -19.32 -9.85 8.75
C ALA A 88 -19.38 -10.04 7.22
N THR A 89 -20.18 -11.02 6.78
CA THR A 89 -20.65 -11.11 5.39
C THR A 89 -21.85 -10.19 5.22
N ILE A 90 -21.78 -9.25 4.28
CA ILE A 90 -22.77 -8.17 4.16
C ILE A 90 -23.32 -8.13 2.74
N LYS A 91 -24.63 -8.28 2.61
CA LYS A 91 -25.32 -8.06 1.33
C LYS A 91 -25.52 -6.57 1.11
N PHE A 92 -24.75 -5.96 0.22
CA PHE A 92 -24.87 -4.54 -0.10
C PHE A 92 -24.43 -4.26 -1.55
N GLY A 93 -25.43 -4.21 -2.43
CA GLY A 93 -25.25 -4.12 -3.87
C GLY A 93 -25.98 -5.25 -4.59
N GLN A 94 -25.80 -5.31 -5.90
CA GLN A 94 -26.37 -6.33 -6.76
C GLN A 94 -25.43 -6.71 -7.91
N ALA A 95 -25.91 -7.60 -8.79
CA ALA A 95 -25.14 -8.00 -9.95
C ALA A 95 -24.80 -6.82 -10.87
N GLY A 96 -23.53 -6.67 -11.22
CA GLY A 96 -23.03 -5.62 -12.11
C GLY A 96 -22.68 -4.28 -11.43
N ASP A 97 -22.88 -4.17 -10.12
CA ASP A 97 -22.39 -3.03 -9.35
C ASP A 97 -20.84 -3.06 -9.24
N ILE A 98 -20.22 -1.89 -9.16
CA ILE A 98 -18.77 -1.71 -8.98
C ILE A 98 -18.50 -1.32 -7.52
N PRO A 99 -17.67 -2.06 -6.76
CA PRO A 99 -17.35 -1.69 -5.39
C PRO A 99 -16.42 -0.48 -5.34
N VAL A 100 -16.74 0.49 -4.47
CA VAL A 100 -16.08 1.79 -4.36
C VAL A 100 -15.93 2.21 -2.90
N ALA A 101 -15.52 1.27 -2.04
CA ALA A 101 -15.35 1.54 -0.62
C ALA A 101 -14.28 2.61 -0.36
N ALA A 102 -14.64 3.58 0.48
CA ALA A 102 -13.81 4.71 0.92
C ALA A 102 -14.42 5.29 2.20
N ASP A 103 -13.67 6.15 2.90
CA ASP A 103 -14.15 6.85 4.11
C ASP A 103 -14.93 8.10 3.71
N TYR A 104 -16.24 7.95 3.47
CA TYR A 104 -17.14 9.04 3.09
C TYR A 104 -17.64 9.84 4.29
N THR A 105 -17.47 9.34 5.52
CA THR A 105 -17.94 10.01 6.75
C THR A 105 -16.83 10.81 7.45
N GLY A 106 -15.57 10.47 7.19
CA GLY A 106 -14.38 11.08 7.78
C GLY A 106 -14.08 10.55 9.17
N ASP A 107 -14.54 9.34 9.51
CA ASP A 107 -14.33 8.73 10.82
C ASP A 107 -13.07 7.84 10.88
N GLY A 108 -12.29 7.80 9.79
CA GLY A 108 -11.12 6.95 9.63
C GLY A 108 -11.45 5.51 9.22
N ARG A 109 -12.70 5.21 8.86
CA ARG A 109 -13.14 3.88 8.40
C ARG A 109 -13.81 3.99 7.04
N ALA A 110 -13.55 3.02 6.18
CA ALA A 110 -14.22 2.96 4.90
C ALA A 110 -15.66 2.47 5.04
N GLU A 111 -16.61 3.18 4.43
CA GLU A 111 -17.94 2.64 4.21
C GLU A 111 -17.96 1.67 3.02
N LEU A 112 -18.84 0.67 3.13
CA LEU A 112 -19.22 -0.14 1.98
C LEU A 112 -20.01 0.72 1.00
N ALA A 113 -19.52 0.80 -0.22
CA ALA A 113 -20.16 1.59 -1.26
C ALA A 113 -20.10 0.90 -2.62
N VAL A 114 -21.13 1.09 -3.42
CA VAL A 114 -21.21 0.60 -4.80
C VAL A 114 -21.64 1.70 -5.77
N PHE A 115 -21.03 1.73 -6.95
CA PHE A 115 -21.49 2.49 -8.10
C PHE A 115 -22.21 1.55 -9.06
N ARG A 116 -23.39 1.96 -9.55
CA ARG A 116 -24.20 1.19 -10.48
C ARG A 116 -24.15 1.82 -11.87
N PRO A 117 -23.35 1.27 -12.81
CA PRO A 117 -23.16 1.89 -14.12
C PRO A 117 -24.44 2.00 -14.95
N SER A 118 -25.41 1.09 -14.75
CA SER A 118 -26.65 1.05 -15.55
C SER A 118 -27.56 2.26 -15.35
N ASN A 119 -27.42 2.98 -14.24
CA ASN A 119 -28.26 4.14 -13.92
C ASN A 119 -27.49 5.30 -13.25
N GLY A 120 -26.18 5.17 -13.05
CA GLY A 120 -25.33 6.23 -12.48
C GLY A 120 -25.46 6.43 -10.97
N TYR A 121 -26.17 5.54 -10.26
CA TYR A 121 -26.35 5.67 -8.81
C TYR A 121 -25.11 5.23 -8.04
N TRP A 122 -24.80 5.99 -7.01
CA TRP A 122 -23.96 5.59 -5.89
C TRP A 122 -24.86 5.16 -4.74
N TYR A 123 -24.47 4.07 -4.07
CA TYR A 123 -25.09 3.60 -2.83
C TYR A 123 -23.98 3.47 -1.80
N ILE A 124 -24.07 4.21 -0.71
CA ILE A 124 -23.06 4.25 0.36
C ILE A 124 -23.76 3.87 1.66
N ARG A 125 -23.33 2.77 2.28
CA ARG A 125 -23.97 2.22 3.46
C ARG A 125 -23.80 3.17 4.64
N GLY A 126 -24.92 3.57 5.26
CA GLY A 126 -24.91 4.52 6.38
C GLY A 126 -24.93 6.00 5.96
N VAL A 127 -24.68 6.32 4.68
CA VAL A 127 -24.68 7.70 4.17
C VAL A 127 -25.89 7.97 3.28
N GLY A 128 -26.21 7.07 2.34
CA GLY A 128 -27.37 7.21 1.47
C GLY A 128 -27.10 6.84 0.01
N GLN A 129 -27.98 7.26 -0.89
CA GLN A 129 -27.86 7.04 -2.33
C GLN A 129 -28.10 8.32 -3.12
N PHE A 130 -27.41 8.47 -4.25
CA PHE A 130 -27.56 9.62 -5.15
C PHE A 130 -27.07 9.28 -6.56
N VAL A 131 -27.53 10.03 -7.56
CA VAL A 131 -27.03 9.90 -8.94
C VAL A 131 -25.79 10.77 -9.10
N TRP A 132 -24.68 10.15 -9.52
CA TRP A 132 -23.46 10.89 -9.86
C TRP A 132 -22.58 10.12 -10.85
N GLY A 133 -22.96 10.18 -12.12
CA GLY A 133 -22.24 9.51 -13.19
C GLY A 133 -23.21 8.85 -14.16
N GLN A 134 -22.67 8.08 -15.10
CA GLN A 134 -23.45 7.36 -16.10
C GLN A 134 -22.72 6.09 -16.56
N ALA A 135 -23.35 5.32 -17.46
CA ALA A 135 -22.72 4.15 -18.06
C ALA A 135 -21.40 4.53 -18.77
N GLY A 136 -20.35 3.77 -18.51
CA GLY A 136 -19.01 3.98 -19.07
C GLY A 136 -18.09 4.88 -18.22
N ASP A 137 -18.63 5.51 -17.17
CA ASP A 137 -17.82 6.21 -16.18
C ASP A 137 -17.06 5.23 -15.28
N ILE A 138 -15.82 5.57 -14.94
CA ILE A 138 -14.99 4.85 -13.96
C ILE A 138 -15.17 5.58 -12.62
N PRO A 139 -15.67 4.92 -11.56
CA PRO A 139 -15.75 5.55 -10.25
C PRO A 139 -14.37 5.63 -9.60
N VAL A 140 -14.04 6.77 -9.01
CA VAL A 140 -12.73 7.08 -8.45
C VAL A 140 -12.89 7.89 -7.16
N ALA A 141 -13.46 7.28 -6.12
CA ALA A 141 -13.63 7.96 -4.84
C ALA A 141 -12.29 8.20 -4.13
N SER A 142 -12.09 9.42 -3.63
CA SER A 142 -10.88 9.84 -2.91
C SER A 142 -11.12 11.18 -2.20
N ASN A 143 -10.24 11.56 -1.26
CA ASN A 143 -10.29 12.84 -0.54
C ASN A 143 -9.66 13.96 -1.39
N TYR A 144 -10.40 14.53 -2.33
CA TYR A 144 -9.89 15.56 -3.25
C TYR A 144 -9.88 16.96 -2.63
N VAL A 145 -10.72 17.22 -1.62
CA VAL A 145 -10.85 18.55 -0.99
C VAL A 145 -10.11 18.69 0.34
N GLY A 146 -9.58 17.60 0.90
CA GLY A 146 -8.68 17.61 2.04
C GLY A 146 -9.32 17.62 3.41
N ASP A 147 -10.63 17.37 3.51
CA ASP A 147 -11.34 17.37 4.79
C ASP A 147 -11.31 16.02 5.50
N GLY A 148 -10.57 15.05 4.94
CA GLY A 148 -10.45 13.69 5.45
C GLY A 148 -11.57 12.75 4.96
N ARG A 149 -12.55 13.27 4.21
CA ARG A 149 -13.62 12.47 3.60
C ARG A 149 -13.32 12.19 2.16
N ALA A 150 -13.81 11.07 1.65
CA ALA A 150 -13.80 10.76 0.24
C ALA A 150 -14.99 11.42 -0.47
N GLU A 151 -14.72 12.08 -1.59
CA GLU A 151 -15.78 12.50 -2.51
C GLU A 151 -16.11 11.36 -3.46
N ALA A 152 -17.40 11.21 -3.76
CA ALA A 152 -17.82 10.45 -4.93
C ALA A 152 -17.37 11.19 -6.21
N ALA A 153 -16.52 10.55 -7.00
CA ALA A 153 -16.04 11.10 -8.26
C ALA A 153 -16.06 10.05 -9.36
N VAL A 154 -16.18 10.51 -10.60
CA VAL A 154 -16.04 9.67 -11.78
C VAL A 154 -15.06 10.27 -12.77
N PHE A 155 -14.27 9.41 -13.41
CA PHE A 155 -13.54 9.72 -14.64
C PHE A 155 -14.32 9.18 -15.82
N ARG A 156 -14.57 10.02 -16.83
CA ARG A 156 -15.27 9.65 -18.06
C ARG A 156 -14.25 9.49 -19.19
N PRO A 157 -13.86 8.25 -19.54
CA PRO A 157 -12.78 8.02 -20.50
C PRO A 157 -13.11 8.55 -21.89
N SER A 158 -14.38 8.50 -22.30
CA SER A 158 -14.83 8.99 -23.61
C SER A 158 -14.60 10.49 -23.82
N LEU A 159 -14.48 11.27 -22.74
CA LEU A 159 -14.21 12.70 -22.78
C LEU A 159 -12.83 13.08 -22.22
N GLY A 160 -12.16 12.18 -21.49
CA GLY A 160 -10.97 12.54 -20.71
C GLY A 160 -11.26 13.54 -19.58
N ARG A 161 -12.43 13.43 -18.93
CA ARG A 161 -12.91 14.42 -17.96
C ARG A 161 -13.20 13.81 -16.59
N TRP A 162 -12.94 14.57 -15.55
CA TRP A 162 -13.27 14.27 -14.15
C TRP A 162 -14.53 15.01 -13.71
N PHE A 163 -15.35 14.32 -12.92
CA PHE A 163 -16.55 14.86 -12.30
C PHE A 163 -16.53 14.49 -10.82
N ILE A 164 -16.08 15.42 -9.98
CA ILE A 164 -16.02 15.25 -8.53
C ILE A 164 -17.28 15.89 -7.94
N ARG A 165 -18.01 15.17 -7.09
CA ARG A 165 -19.24 15.68 -6.49
C ARG A 165 -18.93 16.88 -5.60
N GLY A 166 -19.63 17.99 -5.84
CA GLY A 166 -19.38 19.25 -5.14
C GLY A 166 -18.30 20.15 -5.78
N ALA A 167 -17.70 19.74 -6.91
CA ALA A 167 -16.72 20.54 -7.63
C ALA A 167 -17.12 20.80 -9.09
N ALA A 168 -16.46 21.77 -9.72
CA ALA A 168 -16.58 21.99 -11.16
C ALA A 168 -16.00 20.81 -11.96
N GLN A 169 -16.53 20.58 -13.16
CA GLN A 169 -16.01 19.53 -14.05
C GLN A 169 -14.60 19.89 -14.54
N LEU A 170 -13.68 18.94 -14.51
CA LEU A 170 -12.27 19.18 -14.85
C LEU A 170 -11.88 18.42 -16.11
N ALA A 171 -11.40 19.13 -17.13
CA ALA A 171 -10.82 18.54 -18.34
C ALA A 171 -9.36 18.16 -18.08
N TRP A 172 -9.16 17.01 -17.43
CA TRP A 172 -7.83 16.54 -17.02
C TRP A 172 -7.61 15.08 -17.42
N GLY A 173 -7.26 14.86 -18.68
CA GLY A 173 -7.00 13.54 -19.25
C GLY A 173 -7.44 13.47 -20.71
N VAL A 174 -7.27 12.30 -21.32
CA VAL A 174 -7.79 11.95 -22.65
C VAL A 174 -8.30 10.51 -22.67
N SER A 175 -8.90 10.10 -23.78
CA SER A 175 -9.28 8.69 -23.98
C SER A 175 -8.08 7.75 -23.91
N GLY A 176 -8.20 6.68 -23.13
CA GLY A 176 -7.12 5.71 -22.88
C GLY A 176 -6.27 6.00 -21.64
N ASP A 177 -6.45 7.15 -21.01
CA ASP A 177 -5.83 7.45 -19.71
C ASP A 177 -6.46 6.61 -18.59
N ILE A 178 -5.64 6.19 -17.63
CA ILE A 178 -6.06 5.46 -16.42
C ILE A 178 -6.03 6.45 -15.24
N PRO A 179 -7.15 6.68 -14.54
CA PRO A 179 -7.16 7.54 -13.35
C PRO A 179 -6.31 6.91 -12.24
N ALA A 180 -5.50 7.73 -11.58
CA ALA A 180 -4.58 7.30 -10.53
C ALA A 180 -4.40 8.40 -9.47
N PRO A 181 -5.48 8.86 -8.82
CA PRO A 181 -5.35 9.90 -7.81
C PRO A 181 -4.64 9.35 -6.57
N ALA A 182 -3.80 10.18 -5.98
CA ALA A 182 -3.08 9.93 -4.74
C ALA A 182 -2.48 11.26 -4.25
N ASP A 183 -1.96 11.29 -3.02
CA ASP A 183 -1.27 12.47 -2.48
C ASP A 183 0.18 12.57 -3.00
N TYR A 184 0.39 13.16 -4.17
CA TYR A 184 1.72 13.28 -4.78
C TYR A 184 2.51 14.47 -4.24
N VAL A 185 1.85 15.44 -3.59
CA VAL A 185 2.50 16.65 -3.08
C VAL A 185 2.79 16.62 -1.57
N GLY A 186 2.13 15.73 -0.82
CA GLY A 186 2.31 15.50 0.61
C GLY A 186 1.44 16.40 1.48
N ASP A 187 0.27 16.82 1.00
CA ASP A 187 -0.66 17.70 1.71
C ASP A 187 -1.89 16.94 2.25
N SER A 188 -1.87 15.61 2.22
CA SER A 188 -2.96 14.71 2.61
C SER A 188 -4.22 14.80 1.73
N HIS A 189 -4.15 15.50 0.59
CA HIS A 189 -5.21 15.51 -0.42
C HIS A 189 -4.88 14.50 -1.52
N SER A 190 -5.91 13.95 -2.14
CA SER A 190 -5.75 13.19 -3.38
C SER A 190 -5.65 14.14 -4.56
N ASP A 191 -4.46 14.25 -5.14
CA ASP A 191 -4.25 14.99 -6.36
C ASP A 191 -4.91 14.28 -7.55
N LEU A 192 -5.44 15.07 -8.49
CA LEU A 192 -5.92 14.52 -9.76
C LEU A 192 -4.75 14.11 -10.62
N ALA A 193 -4.62 12.82 -10.88
CA ALA A 193 -3.62 12.30 -11.80
C ALA A 193 -4.15 11.22 -12.73
N VAL A 194 -3.54 11.14 -13.90
CA VAL A 194 -3.75 10.06 -14.85
C VAL A 194 -2.41 9.47 -15.31
N PHE A 195 -2.39 8.17 -15.54
CA PHE A 195 -1.33 7.49 -16.28
C PHE A 195 -1.80 7.25 -17.72
N ARG A 196 -0.96 7.59 -18.70
CA ARG A 196 -1.21 7.36 -20.12
C ARG A 196 -0.36 6.20 -20.62
N PRO A 197 -0.91 4.97 -20.73
CA PRO A 197 -0.12 3.81 -21.13
C PRO A 197 0.51 3.95 -22.51
N SER A 198 -0.20 4.57 -23.47
CA SER A 198 0.31 4.76 -24.83
C SER A 198 1.61 5.57 -24.89
N LEU A 199 1.91 6.36 -23.86
CA LEU A 199 3.16 7.14 -23.75
C LEU A 199 4.08 6.64 -22.63
N GLY A 200 3.61 5.81 -21.69
CA GLY A 200 4.36 5.51 -20.46
C GLY A 200 4.57 6.75 -19.58
N ARG A 201 3.58 7.64 -19.50
CA ARG A 201 3.71 8.95 -18.82
C ARG A 201 2.62 9.20 -17.79
N TRP A 202 2.99 9.87 -16.70
CA TRP A 202 2.10 10.39 -15.67
C TRP A 202 1.80 11.86 -15.90
N PHE A 203 0.55 12.24 -15.61
CA PHE A 203 0.05 13.62 -15.70
C PHE A 203 -0.66 13.95 -14.39
N ILE A 204 0.03 14.66 -13.51
CA ILE A 204 -0.49 15.11 -12.21
C ILE A 204 -0.92 16.57 -12.36
N ARG A 205 -2.12 16.91 -11.92
CA ARG A 205 -2.64 18.28 -12.03
C ARG A 205 -1.77 19.25 -11.22
N GLY A 206 -1.37 20.34 -11.85
CA GLY A 206 -0.43 21.31 -11.24
C GLY A 206 1.05 20.88 -11.29
N GLY A 207 1.36 19.68 -11.77
CA GLY A 207 2.72 19.17 -11.90
C GLY A 207 3.21 19.08 -13.35
N ALA A 208 4.51 18.80 -13.52
CA ALA A 208 5.09 18.45 -14.80
C ALA A 208 4.72 17.02 -15.22
N GLN A 209 4.68 16.74 -16.52
CA GLN A 209 4.47 15.40 -17.05
C GLN A 209 5.72 14.53 -16.84
N VAL A 210 5.56 13.37 -16.20
CA VAL A 210 6.70 12.50 -15.84
C VAL A 210 6.72 11.25 -16.72
N ALA A 211 7.84 10.99 -17.40
CA ALA A 211 8.05 9.75 -18.14
C ALA A 211 8.48 8.64 -17.18
N TRP A 212 7.53 7.79 -16.79
CA TRP A 212 7.77 6.72 -15.84
C TRP A 212 6.77 5.57 -16.05
N GLY A 213 7.27 4.43 -16.52
CA GLY A 213 6.48 3.28 -16.93
C GLY A 213 6.46 3.09 -18.45
N VAL A 214 5.78 2.05 -18.91
CA VAL A 214 5.62 1.73 -20.34
C VAL A 214 4.18 1.35 -20.67
N ASN A 215 3.91 1.09 -21.95
CA ASN A 215 2.61 0.63 -22.38
C ASN A 215 2.20 -0.67 -21.69
N ARG A 216 0.93 -0.74 -21.28
CA ARG A 216 0.30 -1.82 -20.49
C ARG A 216 0.72 -1.93 -19.02
N ASP A 217 1.59 -1.06 -18.54
CA ASP A 217 1.74 -0.91 -17.11
C ASP A 217 0.46 -0.30 -16.50
N VAL A 218 0.17 -0.64 -15.24
CA VAL A 218 -1.00 -0.17 -14.50
C VAL A 218 -0.51 0.69 -13.33
N PRO A 219 -1.06 1.90 -13.12
CA PRO A 219 -0.67 2.73 -11.99
C PRO A 219 -1.08 2.07 -10.66
N ALA A 220 -0.16 2.07 -9.70
CA ALA A 220 -0.37 1.60 -8.33
C ALA A 220 0.35 2.53 -7.33
N PRO A 221 0.00 3.84 -7.32
CA PRO A 221 0.69 4.83 -6.51
C PRO A 221 0.49 4.56 -5.01
N ALA A 222 1.57 4.67 -4.25
CA ALA A 222 1.58 4.58 -2.77
C ALA A 222 2.94 5.04 -2.24
N ASN A 223 3.06 5.30 -0.94
CA ASN A 223 4.29 5.78 -0.29
C ASN A 223 5.24 4.60 0.02
N PHE A 224 6.00 4.16 -0.96
CA PHE A 224 6.96 3.06 -0.84
C PHE A 224 8.33 3.51 -0.32
N VAL A 225 8.74 4.74 -0.60
CA VAL A 225 10.07 5.26 -0.23
C VAL A 225 10.06 6.14 1.03
N GLY A 226 8.92 6.24 1.71
CA GLY A 226 8.82 6.80 3.06
C GLY A 226 8.79 8.34 3.12
N THR A 227 8.36 9.01 2.04
CA THR A 227 8.37 10.49 1.96
C THR A 227 7.07 11.14 2.42
N ALA A 228 6.11 10.34 2.91
CA ALA A 228 4.70 10.70 3.14
C ALA A 228 3.92 11.06 1.86
N LYS A 229 4.56 11.04 0.69
CA LYS A 229 3.95 11.25 -0.63
C LYS A 229 3.74 9.91 -1.32
N ALA A 230 2.75 9.86 -2.19
CA ALA A 230 2.58 8.76 -3.11
C ALA A 230 3.71 8.75 -4.14
N ASP A 231 4.40 7.62 -4.26
CA ASP A 231 5.41 7.42 -5.28
C ASP A 231 4.75 7.03 -6.60
N LEU A 232 5.29 7.57 -7.71
CA LEU A 232 4.89 7.16 -9.04
C LEU A 232 5.31 5.71 -9.26
N THR A 233 4.35 4.82 -9.05
CA THR A 233 4.57 3.39 -9.08
C THR A 233 3.69 2.76 -10.14
N VAL A 234 4.30 1.93 -10.98
CA VAL A 234 3.55 1.12 -11.92
C VAL A 234 3.77 -0.36 -11.67
N PHE A 235 2.71 -1.15 -11.82
CA PHE A 235 2.75 -2.60 -11.84
C PHE A 235 2.64 -3.08 -13.28
N ARG A 236 3.55 -3.96 -13.70
CA ARG A 236 3.55 -4.60 -15.01
C ARG A 236 2.86 -5.95 -14.90
N PRO A 237 1.60 -6.08 -15.36
CA PRO A 237 0.85 -7.31 -15.15
C PRO A 237 1.48 -8.51 -15.83
N SER A 238 2.12 -8.34 -17.00
CA SER A 238 2.71 -9.46 -17.75
C SER A 238 3.85 -10.17 -17.02
N THR A 239 4.57 -9.47 -16.14
CA THR A 239 5.75 -10.01 -15.43
C THR A 239 5.57 -10.06 -13.91
N GLY A 240 4.54 -9.42 -13.36
CA GLY A 240 4.38 -9.28 -11.91
C GLY A 240 5.39 -8.32 -11.27
N ALA A 241 5.96 -7.40 -12.05
CA ALA A 241 7.00 -6.49 -11.59
C ALA A 241 6.43 -5.12 -11.20
N TRP A 242 6.95 -4.57 -10.11
CA TRP A 242 6.67 -3.24 -9.58
C TRP A 242 7.86 -2.33 -9.91
N PHE A 243 7.58 -1.17 -10.50
CA PHE A 243 8.56 -0.14 -10.81
C PHE A 243 8.20 1.13 -10.04
N ILE A 244 9.00 1.45 -9.03
CA ILE A 244 8.78 2.57 -8.10
C ILE A 244 9.77 3.67 -8.43
N ARG A 245 9.30 4.88 -8.72
CA ARG A 245 10.19 6.01 -9.00
C ARG A 245 10.95 6.40 -7.75
N GLY A 246 12.29 6.37 -7.80
CA GLY A 246 13.14 6.60 -6.63
C GLY A 246 13.30 5.39 -5.71
N GLY A 247 12.64 4.26 -6.01
CA GLY A 247 12.76 3.01 -5.28
C GLY A 247 13.42 1.91 -6.10
N SER A 248 13.59 0.74 -5.48
CA SER A 248 14.07 -0.47 -6.18
C SER A 248 12.95 -1.16 -6.95
N THR A 249 13.27 -1.71 -8.12
CA THR A 249 12.38 -2.63 -8.83
C THR A 249 12.17 -3.91 -8.02
N LEU A 250 10.93 -4.36 -7.91
CA LEU A 250 10.57 -5.58 -7.19
C LEU A 250 9.71 -6.48 -8.07
N THR A 251 10.06 -7.76 -8.19
CA THR A 251 9.16 -8.76 -8.78
C THR A 251 8.35 -9.43 -7.67
N TRP A 252 7.08 -9.05 -7.54
CA TRP A 252 6.15 -9.59 -6.56
C TRP A 252 4.75 -9.70 -7.17
N GLY A 253 4.49 -10.84 -7.80
CA GLY A 253 3.26 -11.14 -8.50
C GLY A 253 3.54 -11.98 -9.74
N GLN A 254 2.51 -12.18 -10.55
CA GLN A 254 2.63 -12.88 -11.83
C GLN A 254 1.58 -12.37 -12.84
N ASN A 255 1.59 -12.94 -14.04
CA ASN A 255 0.59 -12.66 -15.06
C ASN A 255 -0.85 -12.87 -14.56
N GLY A 256 -1.66 -11.82 -14.66
CA GLY A 256 -3.08 -11.79 -14.25
C GLY A 256 -3.33 -11.32 -12.83
N ASP A 257 -2.29 -11.10 -12.02
CA ASP A 257 -2.42 -10.50 -10.70
C ASP A 257 -2.77 -9.00 -10.80
N ARG A 258 -3.40 -8.46 -9.75
CA ARG A 258 -3.73 -7.04 -9.62
C ARG A 258 -2.99 -6.45 -8.42
N ALA A 259 -2.24 -5.37 -8.65
CA ALA A 259 -1.56 -4.62 -7.59
C ALA A 259 -2.57 -3.89 -6.69
N LEU A 260 -2.39 -4.02 -5.38
CA LEU A 260 -3.20 -3.40 -4.34
C LEU A 260 -2.28 -2.96 -3.19
N PRO A 261 -1.43 -1.96 -3.40
CA PRO A 261 -0.51 -1.51 -2.36
C PRO A 261 -1.27 -0.93 -1.16
N GLY A 262 -0.69 -1.03 0.03
CA GLY A 262 -1.24 -0.43 1.24
C GLY A 262 -0.65 -1.00 2.52
N ASN A 263 -1.12 -0.54 3.67
CA ASN A 263 -0.65 -0.98 4.98
C ASN A 263 -1.44 -2.20 5.47
N TYR A 264 -0.94 -3.41 5.27
CA TYR A 264 -1.56 -4.65 5.76
C TYR A 264 -0.93 -5.13 7.07
N ALA A 265 0.33 -4.77 7.32
CA ALA A 265 1.06 -5.16 8.52
C ALA A 265 0.78 -4.28 9.74
N GLY A 266 0.23 -3.08 9.55
CA GLY A 266 0.05 -2.08 10.60
C GLY A 266 1.33 -1.33 10.93
N THR A 267 2.18 -1.13 9.92
CA THR A 267 3.38 -0.29 10.03
C THR A 267 3.16 1.00 9.24
N THR A 268 4.07 1.95 9.33
CA THR A 268 4.01 3.15 8.48
C THR A 268 4.47 2.89 7.05
N ALA A 269 5.06 1.72 6.77
CA ALA A 269 5.53 1.34 5.44
C ALA A 269 4.37 0.83 4.57
N THR A 270 4.41 1.15 3.27
CA THR A 270 3.52 0.54 2.29
C THR A 270 3.96 -0.90 2.00
N ASP A 271 3.04 -1.83 2.13
CA ASP A 271 3.27 -3.22 1.76
C ASP A 271 2.92 -3.47 0.29
N HIS A 272 3.65 -4.42 -0.31
CA HIS A 272 3.38 -4.84 -1.67
C HIS A 272 2.37 -6.00 -1.63
N ALA A 273 1.13 -5.73 -2.02
CA ALA A 273 0.13 -6.78 -2.15
C ALA A 273 -0.36 -6.93 -3.59
N VAL A 274 -0.56 -8.18 -3.98
CA VAL A 274 -1.27 -8.53 -5.21
C VAL A 274 -2.46 -9.43 -4.93
N TRP A 275 -3.56 -9.20 -5.64
CA TRP A 275 -4.72 -10.08 -5.69
C TRP A 275 -4.66 -10.94 -6.94
N ARG A 276 -4.83 -12.25 -6.78
CA ARG A 276 -4.91 -13.22 -7.87
C ARG A 276 -6.37 -13.60 -8.13
N PRO A 277 -7.01 -13.02 -9.16
CA PRO A 277 -8.43 -13.24 -9.40
C PRO A 277 -8.76 -14.67 -9.83
N SER A 278 -7.81 -15.40 -10.43
CA SER A 278 -8.05 -16.74 -10.96
C SER A 278 -8.37 -17.78 -9.88
N ASN A 279 -7.86 -17.58 -8.66
CA ASN A 279 -8.02 -18.52 -7.54
C ASN A 279 -8.48 -17.87 -6.23
N GLY A 280 -8.63 -16.55 -6.19
CA GLY A 280 -9.09 -15.83 -5.02
C GLY A 280 -8.05 -15.69 -3.90
N THR A 281 -6.77 -15.52 -4.25
CA THR A 281 -5.67 -15.49 -3.28
C THR A 281 -4.99 -14.11 -3.23
N TRP A 282 -4.73 -13.64 -2.02
CA TRP A 282 -3.91 -12.46 -1.74
C TRP A 282 -2.46 -12.90 -1.50
N TYR A 283 -1.51 -12.19 -2.10
CA TYR A 283 -0.08 -12.36 -1.83
C TYR A 283 0.48 -11.04 -1.33
N ILE A 284 0.93 -11.01 -0.09
CA ILE A 284 1.37 -9.78 0.58
C ILE A 284 2.83 -9.94 0.98
N ARG A 285 3.66 -8.95 0.66
CA ARG A 285 5.04 -8.81 1.12
C ARG A 285 5.13 -7.55 1.96
N TYR A 286 5.52 -7.72 3.21
CA TYR A 286 5.47 -6.66 4.23
C TYR A 286 6.68 -6.73 5.17
N GLN A 287 6.94 -5.64 5.87
CA GLN A 287 7.98 -5.59 6.89
C GLN A 287 7.38 -5.88 8.26
N VAL A 288 8.08 -6.67 9.08
CA VAL A 288 7.75 -6.88 10.49
C VAL A 288 8.95 -6.54 11.36
N PRO A 289 8.73 -5.95 12.54
CA PRO A 289 9.79 -5.83 13.54
C PRO A 289 10.36 -7.22 13.85
N VAL A 290 11.68 -7.30 13.89
CA VAL A 290 12.39 -8.47 14.41
C VAL A 290 12.34 -8.32 15.93
N THR A 291 11.43 -9.04 16.58
CA THR A 291 11.56 -9.27 18.01
C THR A 291 12.82 -10.12 18.21
N PRO A 292 13.78 -9.69 19.05
CA PRO A 292 14.86 -10.57 19.47
C PRO A 292 14.25 -11.89 19.98
N PRO A 293 14.91 -13.05 19.78
CA PRO A 293 14.46 -14.27 20.43
C PRO A 293 14.29 -13.99 21.93
N PRO A 294 13.25 -14.55 22.59
CA PRO A 294 13.14 -14.45 24.03
C PRO A 294 14.45 -14.95 24.63
N PRO A 295 14.99 -14.26 25.64
CA PRO A 295 16.22 -14.71 26.23
C PRO A 295 15.97 -16.11 26.86
N PRO A 296 17.02 -16.93 27.05
CA PRO A 296 16.87 -18.24 27.68
C PRO A 296 16.10 -18.16 29.01
N PRO A 297 15.45 -19.23 29.49
CA PRO A 297 14.52 -19.20 30.63
C PRO A 297 15.05 -18.57 31.94
N ASN A 298 16.37 -18.43 32.07
CA ASN A 298 17.06 -17.91 33.24
C ASN A 298 17.67 -16.52 33.00
N CYS A 299 17.22 -15.81 31.96
CA CYS A 299 17.79 -14.54 31.54
C CYS A 299 16.65 -13.51 31.45
N ASP A 300 16.91 -12.30 31.90
CA ASP A 300 15.94 -11.22 31.96
C ASP A 300 15.69 -10.62 30.56
N PRO A 301 14.41 -10.42 30.17
CA PRO A 301 14.03 -9.85 28.87
C PRO A 301 14.51 -8.41 28.64
N SER A 302 14.91 -7.72 29.71
CA SER A 302 15.41 -6.35 29.65
C SER A 302 16.78 -6.22 28.98
N TYR A 303 17.51 -7.33 28.80
CA TYR A 303 18.86 -7.34 28.22
C TYR A 303 18.97 -8.24 26.97
N PRO A 304 18.25 -7.93 25.87
CA PRO A 304 18.12 -8.77 24.67
C PRO A 304 19.41 -8.77 23.86
N GLY A 305 20.38 -9.57 24.28
CA GLY A 305 21.70 -9.68 23.67
C GLY A 305 22.72 -10.37 24.57
N VAL A 306 22.44 -10.40 25.87
CA VAL A 306 23.27 -11.05 26.89
C VAL A 306 22.36 -11.83 27.85
N CYS A 307 22.89 -12.88 28.49
CA CYS A 307 22.12 -13.57 29.53
C CYS A 307 22.52 -13.02 30.90
N ILE A 308 21.62 -12.21 31.48
CA ILE A 308 21.71 -11.73 32.86
C ILE A 308 20.45 -12.22 33.59
N PRO A 309 20.55 -12.92 34.73
CA PRO A 309 19.38 -13.43 35.45
C PRO A 309 18.52 -12.29 36.03
N PRO A 310 17.20 -12.47 36.18
CA PRO A 310 16.35 -11.48 36.84
C PRO A 310 16.68 -11.38 38.34
N PRO A 311 16.48 -10.21 38.99
CA PRO A 311 16.68 -10.07 40.43
C PRO A 311 15.67 -10.91 41.23
N PRO A 312 16.06 -11.48 42.39
CA PRO A 312 17.36 -11.35 43.08
C PRO A 312 18.43 -12.40 42.67
N PRO A 313 19.75 -12.11 42.85
CA PRO A 313 20.31 -10.88 43.44
C PRO A 313 20.26 -9.70 42.47
N ASP A 314 20.38 -8.49 43.01
CA ASP A 314 20.68 -7.32 42.19
C ASP A 314 22.15 -7.35 41.77
N LEU A 315 22.44 -7.11 40.49
CA LEU A 315 23.77 -7.26 39.90
C LEU A 315 24.26 -5.90 39.40
N ASP A 316 25.52 -5.58 39.67
CA ASP A 316 26.17 -4.38 39.16
C ASP A 316 27.04 -4.71 37.93
N CYS A 317 27.48 -3.68 37.19
CA CYS A 317 28.35 -3.86 36.02
C CYS A 317 29.67 -4.60 36.33
N GLY A 318 30.10 -4.64 37.59
CA GLY A 318 31.25 -5.43 38.04
C GLY A 318 30.98 -6.93 38.11
N ASP A 319 29.71 -7.34 38.29
CA ASP A 319 29.31 -8.73 38.54
C ASP A 319 29.05 -9.50 37.23
N VAL A 320 28.90 -8.79 36.12
CA VAL A 320 28.64 -9.37 34.80
C VAL A 320 29.82 -9.18 33.86
N PRO A 321 30.12 -10.14 32.97
CA PRO A 321 31.23 -10.06 32.02
C PRO A 321 30.91 -9.19 30.79
N TYR A 322 29.69 -8.67 30.67
CA TYR A 322 29.21 -7.96 29.50
C TYR A 322 29.39 -6.44 29.63
N ARG A 323 29.67 -5.75 28.52
CA ARG A 323 29.79 -4.28 28.44
C ARG A 323 29.07 -3.77 27.19
N ASN A 324 28.59 -2.54 27.23
CA ASN A 324 27.89 -1.88 26.10
C ASN A 324 26.76 -2.73 25.51
N PHE A 325 26.00 -3.41 26.37
CA PHE A 325 24.89 -4.26 25.92
C PHE A 325 23.59 -3.47 25.88
N ARG A 326 22.67 -3.88 25.02
CA ARG A 326 21.41 -3.18 24.84
C ARG A 326 20.48 -3.43 26.03
N VAL A 327 19.93 -2.35 26.59
CA VAL A 327 18.87 -2.38 27.61
C VAL A 327 17.53 -2.00 26.97
N VAL A 328 16.47 -2.71 27.31
CA VAL A 328 15.11 -2.43 26.80
C VAL A 328 14.06 -2.56 27.91
N GLY A 329 13.02 -1.75 27.81
CA GLY A 329 11.89 -1.85 28.74
C GLY A 329 12.26 -1.34 30.12
N THR A 330 11.95 -2.13 31.14
CA THR A 330 12.41 -1.87 32.51
C THR A 330 13.90 -2.16 32.60
N ASP A 331 14.65 -1.47 33.46
CA ASP A 331 16.06 -1.78 33.74
C ASP A 331 16.18 -2.33 35.19
N PRO A 332 15.88 -3.62 35.44
CA PRO A 332 15.76 -4.16 36.80
C PRO A 332 17.03 -4.11 37.63
N HIS A 333 18.20 -4.06 36.99
CA HIS A 333 19.51 -3.97 37.64
C HIS A 333 20.13 -2.58 37.55
N ASN A 334 19.43 -1.62 36.94
CA ASN A 334 19.91 -0.25 36.78
C ASN A 334 21.29 -0.18 36.07
N PHE A 335 21.51 -1.01 35.05
CA PHE A 335 22.75 -1.00 34.27
C PHE A 335 22.86 0.19 33.32
N ASP A 336 21.75 0.81 32.95
CA ASP A 336 21.61 1.98 32.06
C ASP A 336 21.05 3.17 32.86
N GLY A 337 21.88 3.71 33.75
CA GLY A 337 21.50 4.81 34.62
C GLY A 337 21.15 6.11 33.88
N ASN A 338 21.62 6.28 32.64
CA ASN A 338 21.36 7.41 31.75
C ASN A 338 20.13 7.24 30.85
N ASN A 339 19.54 6.03 30.79
CA ASN A 339 18.38 5.67 29.97
C ASN A 339 18.55 5.95 28.46
N ASP A 340 19.75 5.72 27.93
CA ASP A 340 20.00 5.85 26.49
C ASP A 340 19.91 4.51 25.72
N GLY A 341 19.62 3.43 26.44
CA GLY A 341 19.47 2.08 25.91
C GLY A 341 20.75 1.25 25.93
N VAL A 342 21.83 1.74 26.55
CA VAL A 342 23.12 1.06 26.63
C VAL A 342 23.52 0.83 28.10
N GLY A 343 23.59 -0.44 28.49
CA GLY A 343 23.97 -0.86 29.84
C GLY A 343 25.47 -1.10 29.99
N CYS A 344 25.99 -0.72 31.16
CA CYS A 344 27.40 -0.90 31.54
C CYS A 344 28.38 -0.30 30.52
N GLU A 345 28.19 0.99 30.27
CA GLU A 345 29.10 1.81 29.48
C GLU A 345 30.47 1.93 30.16
N SER A 346 31.54 2.00 29.36
CA SER A 346 32.93 1.98 29.83
C SER A 346 33.51 3.37 30.03
#